data_AF-A0A0G1HRV5-F1
#
_entry.id   AF-A0A0G1HRV5-F1
#
_cell.length_a   1.000
_cell.length_b   1.000
_cell.length_c   1.000
_cell.angle_alpha   90.00
_cell.angle_beta   90.00
_cell.angle_gamma   90.00
#
_symmetry.space_group_name_H-M   'P 1'
#
loop_
_entity.id
_entity.type
_entity.pdbx_description
1 polymer ?
#
loop_
_entity_poly.entity_id
_entity_poly.type
_entity_poly.pdbx_seq_one_letter_code
_entity_poly.pdbx_strand_id
1 'polypeptide(L)' 'YEGRDTAYDEVFDMPSSIIVSGTQEYVFTKFTGLPQTTGALTLTSMNNETRTITINANGMVSY' A
#
# COMPACT_ATOMS: atom_id res chain seq x y z
N TYR A 1 -21.28 -8.59 -9.78
CA TYR A 1 -19.94 -8.23 -9.25
C TYR A 1 -20.19 -7.08 -8.28
N GLU A 2 -20.26 -7.37 -6.99
CA GLU A 2 -20.36 -6.32 -5.98
C GLU A 2 -19.04 -5.52 -5.97
N GLY A 3 -19.13 -4.19 -5.92
CA GLY A 3 -17.98 -3.29 -5.85
C GLY A 3 -17.24 -3.35 -4.51
N ARG A 4 -16.29 -2.44 -4.28
CA ARG A 4 -15.73 -2.20 -2.94
C ARG A 4 -16.83 -1.64 -2.05
N ASP A 5 -16.99 -2.16 -0.84
CA ASP A 5 -17.85 -1.57 0.17
C ASP A 5 -16.99 -0.81 1.17
N THR A 6 -17.01 0.52 1.07
CA THR A 6 -16.17 1.38 1.91
C THR A 6 -16.61 1.40 3.38
N ALA A 7 -17.81 0.90 3.71
CA ALA A 7 -18.28 0.82 5.09
C ALA A 7 -17.56 -0.26 5.91
N TYR A 8 -16.93 -1.22 5.23
CA TYR A 8 -16.12 -2.28 5.86
C TYR A 8 -14.61 -2.02 5.78
N ASP A 9 -14.19 -0.87 5.23
CA ASP A 9 -12.77 -0.54 5.15
C ASP A 9 -12.21 -0.20 6.54
N GLU A 10 -11.06 -0.79 6.87
CA GLU A 10 -10.28 -0.39 8.05
C GLU A 10 -9.42 0.84 7.68
N VAL A 11 -9.66 1.95 8.38
CA VAL A 11 -8.92 3.21 8.15
C VAL A 11 -7.98 3.47 9.33
N PHE A 12 -6.72 3.74 8.99
CA PHE A 12 -5.69 4.11 9.95
C PHE A 12 -5.15 5.51 9.62
N ASP A 13 -5.09 6.38 10.62
CA ASP A 13 -4.51 7.71 10.45
C ASP A 13 -2.99 7.63 10.35
N MET A 14 -2.43 8.35 9.37
CA MET A 14 -0.98 8.49 9.19
C MET A 14 -0.49 9.80 9.83
N PRO A 15 0.64 9.78 10.57
CA PRO A 15 1.23 11.01 11.09
C PRO A 15 1.58 12.00 9.97
N SER A 16 1.23 13.27 10.13
CA SER A 16 1.51 14.32 9.14
C SER A 16 3.01 14.61 8.94
N SER A 17 3.86 14.09 9.82
CA SER A 17 5.32 14.17 9.74
C SER A 17 5.95 13.14 8.78
N ILE A 18 5.14 12.24 8.20
CA ILE A 18 5.57 11.23 7.24
C ILE A 18 5.02 11.60 5.85
N ILE A 19 5.91 11.76 4.89
CA ILE A 19 5.58 11.97 3.48
C ILE A 19 5.56 10.59 2.80
N VAL A 20 4.45 10.28 2.15
CA VAL A 20 4.27 9.03 1.39
C VAL A 20 4.51 9.31 -0.10
N SER A 21 5.20 8.41 -0.78
CA SER A 21 5.47 8.49 -2.22
C SER A 21 5.56 7.12 -2.86
N GLY A 22 5.57 7.08 -4.20
CA GLY A 22 5.60 5.84 -4.97
C GLY A 22 4.20 5.26 -5.20
N THR A 23 4.09 3.93 -5.13
CA THR A 23 2.81 3.22 -5.32
C THR A 23 2.04 3.20 -4.01
N GLN A 24 0.86 3.84 -3.99
CA GLN A 24 0.05 4.05 -2.78
C GLN A 24 -1.23 3.21 -2.75
N GLU A 25 -1.60 2.60 -3.86
CA GLU A 25 -2.78 1.75 -3.97
C GLU A 25 -2.37 0.38 -4.53
N TYR A 26 -2.79 -0.68 -3.84
CA TYR A 26 -2.55 -2.06 -4.25
C TYR A 26 -3.89 -2.79 -4.26
N VAL A 27 -4.40 -3.06 -5.46
CA VAL A 27 -5.64 -3.80 -5.65
C VAL A 27 -5.32 -5.24 -5.97
N PHE A 28 -6.02 -6.17 -5.32
CA PHE A 28 -5.86 -7.60 -5.53
C PHE A 28 -7.04 -8.18 -6.32
N THR A 29 -6.72 -9.13 -7.19
CA THR A 29 -7.72 -9.87 -7.97
C THR A 29 -8.54 -10.79 -7.06
N LYS A 30 -9.87 -10.65 -7.07
CA LYS A 30 -10.77 -11.34 -6.12
C LYS A 30 -10.62 -12.87 -6.13
N PHE A 31 -10.40 -13.49 -7.28
CA PHE A 31 -10.36 -14.95 -7.40
C PHE A 31 -8.97 -15.56 -7.19
N THR A 32 -7.93 -14.89 -7.67
CA THR A 32 -6.56 -15.42 -7.63
C THR A 32 -5.75 -14.86 -6.47
N GLY A 33 -6.19 -13.78 -5.82
CA GLY A 33 -5.46 -13.13 -4.74
C GLY A 33 -4.11 -12.55 -5.18
N LEU A 34 -3.93 -12.34 -6.48
CA LEU A 34 -2.71 -11.75 -7.04
C LEU A 34 -2.87 -10.23 -7.15
N PRO A 35 -1.81 -9.46 -6.84
CA PRO A 35 -1.85 -8.01 -6.99
C PRO A 35 -1.98 -7.62 -8.47
N GLN A 36 -2.82 -6.64 -8.75
CA GLN A 36 -2.94 -6.02 -10.08
C GLN A 36 -1.79 -5.06 -10.37
N THR A 37 -1.15 -4.54 -9.33
CA THR A 37 -0.01 -3.63 -9.41
C THR A 37 1.02 -4.02 -8.37
N THR A 38 2.28 -4.04 -8.78
CA THR A 38 3.44 -4.22 -7.91
C THR A 38 4.18 -2.90 -7.79
N GLY A 39 4.99 -2.74 -6.76
CA GLY A 39 5.71 -1.49 -6.58
C GLY A 39 6.25 -1.31 -5.19
N ALA A 40 6.79 -0.11 -4.98
CA ALA A 40 7.33 0.32 -3.71
C ALA A 40 6.56 1.55 -3.23
N LEU A 41 6.18 1.51 -1.95
CA LEU A 41 5.71 2.63 -1.15
C LEU A 41 6.89 3.13 -0.32
N THR A 42 7.29 4.38 -0.52
CA THR A 42 8.38 4.99 0.24
C THR A 42 7.82 5.98 1.25
N LEU A 43 8.16 5.76 2.51
CA LEU A 43 7.85 6.62 3.65
C LEU A 43 9.10 7.45 3.96
N THR A 44 8.95 8.77 3.95
CA THR A 44 10.04 9.70 4.28
C THR A 44 9.64 10.56 5.46
N SER A 45 10.44 10.56 6.51
CA SER A 45 10.22 11.42 7.68
C SER A 45 10.76 12.84 7.47
N MET A 46 10.41 13.76 8.36
CA MET A 46 10.92 15.14 8.35
C MET A 46 12.45 15.24 8.52
N ASN A 47 13.12 14.23 9.10
CA ASN A 47 14.58 14.16 9.21
C ASN A 47 15.24 13.35 8.07
N ASN A 48 14.52 13.13 6.96
CA ASN A 48 15.00 12.41 5.78
C ASN A 48 15.35 10.92 6.02
N GLU A 49 14.83 10.29 7.08
CA GLU A 49 14.85 8.83 7.18
C GLU A 49 13.85 8.26 6.17
N THR A 50 14.28 7.27 5.40
CA THR A 50 13.44 6.60 4.42
C THR A 50 13.23 5.15 4.78
N ARG A 51 12.00 4.69 4.61
CA ARG A 51 11.63 3.27 4.68
C ARG A 51 10.82 2.91 3.44
N THR A 52 11.09 1.74 2.91
CA THR A 52 10.48 1.30 1.65
C THR A 52 9.75 -0.01 1.86
N ILE A 53 8.45 0.00 1.61
CA ILE A 53 7.62 -1.18 1.62
C ILE A 53 7.41 -1.61 0.18
N THR A 54 7.80 -2.83 -0.16
CA THR A 54 7.69 -3.37 -1.53
C THR A 54 6.67 -4.51 -1.56
N ILE A 55 5.82 -4.50 -2.59
CA ILE A 55 4.89 -5.59 -2.90
C ILE A 55 5.26 -6.18 -4.26
N ASN A 56 5.59 -7.47 -4.29
CA ASN A 56 5.98 -8.18 -5.52
C ASN A 56 4.77 -8.83 -6.22
N ALA A 57 5.01 -9.47 -7.38
CA ALA A 57 3.95 -10.08 -8.20
C ALA A 57 3.21 -11.25 -7.51
N ASN A 58 3.79 -11.80 -6.45
CA ASN A 58 3.17 -12.85 -5.64
C ASN A 58 2.39 -12.27 -4.44
N GLY A 59 2.29 -10.95 -4.31
CA GLY A 59 1.62 -10.30 -3.18
C GLY A 59 2.43 -10.29 -1.88
N MET A 60 3.72 -10.63 -1.93
CA MET A 60 4.58 -10.64 -0.75
C MET A 60 5.02 -9.23 -0.38
N VAL A 61 4.88 -8.87 0.89
CA VAL A 61 5.30 -7.60 1.47
C VAL A 61 6.73 -7.73 2.03
N SER A 62 7.58 -6.74 1.75
CA SER A 62 8.95 -6.60 2.32
C SER A 62 9.16 -5.17 2.80
N TYR A 63 9.79 -4.98 3.97
CA TYR A 63 10.05 -3.67 4.58
C TYR A 63 11.35 -3.63 5.38
#